data_AF-A0A0D9ATZ0-F1
#
_entry.id   AF-A0A0D9ATZ0-F1
#
_cell.length_a   1.000
_cell.length_b   1.000
_cell.length_c   1.000
_cell.angle_alpha   90.00
_cell.angle_beta   90.00
_cell.angle_gamma   90.00
#
_symmetry.space_group_name_H-M   'P 1'
#
loop_
_entity.id
_entity.type
_entity.pdbx_description
1 polymer ?
#
loop_
_entity_poly.entity_id
_entity_poly.type
_entity_poly.pdbx_seq_one_letter_code
_entity_poly.pdbx_strand_id
1 'polypeptide(L)'
;MNSWKVWLAIAAVFIAMAVALNFQAQRIDAESARADLATERQQTLEQRNERQAATIVRLGGEVATQRADQLSLQQTTSDLHQAHATDQLKKKERQRHDPPLQSWADQPLPDAARRLHQRPTITGAAGYRQWLSSRDALHAQPGSAGQ
;
A
#
# COMPACT_ATOMS: atom_id res chain seq x y z
N MET A 1 66.62 -76.78 -24.86
CA MET A 1 66.30 -75.48 -24.24
C MET A 1 65.59 -75.76 -22.91
N ASN A 2 66.19 -75.40 -21.78
CA ASN A 2 65.76 -75.87 -20.45
C ASN A 2 64.34 -75.34 -20.14
N SER A 3 63.42 -76.22 -19.73
CA SER A 3 62.01 -75.92 -19.44
C SER A 3 61.80 -74.74 -18.49
N TRP A 4 62.75 -74.48 -17.59
CA TRP A 4 62.80 -73.31 -16.71
C TRP A 4 62.81 -71.96 -17.46
N LYS A 5 63.57 -71.86 -18.57
CA LYS A 5 63.64 -70.64 -19.38
C LYS A 5 62.30 -70.32 -20.06
N VAL A 6 61.56 -71.35 -20.46
CA VAL A 6 60.24 -71.21 -21.09
C VAL A 6 59.21 -70.69 -20.08
N TRP A 7 59.22 -71.21 -18.86
CA TRP A 7 58.37 -70.70 -17.77
C TRP A 7 58.65 -69.24 -17.40
N LEU A 8 59.92 -68.83 -17.39
CA LEU A 8 60.28 -67.42 -17.16
C LEU A 8 59.77 -66.50 -18.28
N ALA A 9 59.85 -66.92 -19.53
CA ALA A 9 59.35 -66.13 -20.66
C ALA A 9 57.83 -65.94 -20.58
N ILE A 10 57.08 -66.99 -20.22
CA ILE A 10 55.63 -66.91 -20.04
C ILE A 10 55.27 -65.95 -18.89
N ALA A 11 55.94 -66.08 -17.74
CA ALA A 11 55.71 -65.20 -16.59
C ALA A 11 56.00 -63.72 -16.96
N ALA A 12 57.06 -63.45 -17.72
CA ALA A 12 57.39 -62.10 -18.17
C ALA A 12 56.28 -61.50 -19.07
N VAL A 13 55.69 -62.30 -19.96
CA VAL A 13 54.56 -61.85 -20.81
C VAL A 13 53.32 -61.55 -19.97
N PHE A 14 53.00 -62.38 -18.97
CA PHE A 14 51.87 -62.12 -18.07
C PHE A 14 52.08 -60.85 -17.25
N ILE A 15 53.29 -60.62 -16.73
CA ILE A 15 53.63 -59.41 -15.99
C ILE A 15 53.53 -58.19 -16.91
N ALA A 16 54.07 -58.25 -18.12
CA ALA A 16 53.98 -57.17 -19.09
C ALA A 16 52.52 -56.83 -19.44
N MET A 17 51.67 -57.86 -19.61
CA MET A 17 50.25 -57.67 -19.88
C MET A 17 49.52 -57.04 -18.68
N ALA A 18 49.81 -57.48 -17.45
CA ALA A 18 49.24 -56.89 -16.25
C ALA A 18 49.62 -55.41 -16.09
N VAL A 19 50.87 -55.06 -16.39
CA VAL A 19 51.36 -53.66 -16.36
C VAL A 19 50.65 -52.82 -17.44
N ALA A 20 50.52 -53.35 -18.66
CA ALA A 20 49.82 -52.64 -19.75
C ALA A 20 48.34 -52.38 -19.45
N LEU A 21 47.66 -53.31 -18.77
CA LEU A 21 46.27 -53.14 -18.35
C LEU A 21 46.14 -52.09 -17.24
N ASN A 22 47.03 -52.10 -16.24
CA ASN A 22 47.04 -51.07 -15.20
C ASN A 22 47.31 -49.68 -15.75
N PHE A 23 48.24 -49.56 -16.70
CA PHE A 23 48.54 -48.27 -17.33
C PHE A 23 47.36 -47.73 -18.16
N GLN A 24 46.62 -48.61 -18.83
CA GLN A 24 45.41 -48.22 -19.55
C GLN A 24 44.27 -47.84 -18.60
N ALA A 25 44.07 -48.58 -17.50
CA ALA A 25 43.08 -48.25 -16.49
C ALA A 25 43.34 -46.85 -15.89
N GLN A 26 44.59 -46.55 -15.52
CA GLN A 26 44.95 -45.23 -14.99
C GLN A 26 44.69 -44.09 -15.98
N ARG A 27 44.84 -44.34 -17.29
CA ARG A 27 44.54 -43.35 -18.32
C ARG A 27 43.04 -43.08 -18.43
N ILE A 28 42.23 -44.13 -18.38
CA ILE A 28 40.76 -44.03 -18.43
C ILE A 28 40.25 -43.30 -17.18
N ASP A 29 40.78 -43.63 -16.00
CA ASP A 29 40.42 -42.98 -14.73
C ASP A 29 40.76 -41.48 -14.73
N ALA A 30 41.88 -41.10 -15.36
CA ALA A 30 42.26 -39.69 -15.48
C ALA A 30 41.34 -38.91 -16.43
N GLU A 31 40.79 -39.55 -17.46
CA GLU A 31 39.84 -38.93 -18.39
C GLU A 31 38.41 -38.89 -17.80
N SER A 32 37.97 -39.96 -17.13
CA SER A 32 36.68 -40.00 -16.45
C SER A 32 36.60 -38.97 -15.33
N ALA A 33 37.65 -38.82 -14.52
CA ALA A 33 37.71 -37.79 -13.48
C ALA A 33 37.55 -36.37 -14.05
N ARG A 34 38.07 -36.11 -15.26
CA ARG A 34 37.89 -34.81 -15.93
C ARG A 34 36.46 -34.63 -16.44
N ALA A 35 35.85 -35.69 -16.98
CA ALA A 35 34.46 -35.67 -17.42
C ALA A 35 33.49 -35.47 -16.25
N ASP A 36 33.75 -36.09 -15.11
CA ASP A 36 32.95 -35.95 -13.88
C ASP A 36 33.04 -34.51 -13.36
N LEU A 37 34.25 -33.94 -13.27
CA LEU A 37 34.43 -32.54 -12.88
C LEU A 37 33.75 -31.56 -13.84
N ALA A 38 33.76 -31.85 -15.15
CA ALA A 38 33.05 -31.04 -16.14
C ALA A 38 31.53 -31.11 -15.94
N THR A 39 31.00 -32.32 -15.70
CA THR A 39 29.57 -32.56 -15.44
C THR A 39 29.13 -31.88 -14.15
N GLU A 40 29.90 -32.00 -13.07
CA GLU A 40 29.62 -31.34 -11.79
C GLU A 40 29.61 -29.82 -11.94
N ARG A 41 30.55 -29.26 -12.72
CA ARG A 41 30.56 -27.83 -13.05
C ARG A 41 29.33 -27.43 -13.84
N GLN A 42 28.92 -28.20 -14.84
CA GLN A 42 27.71 -27.92 -15.60
C GLN A 42 26.48 -27.92 -14.70
N GLN A 43 26.28 -28.97 -13.89
CA GLN A 43 25.17 -29.05 -12.94
C GLN A 43 25.19 -27.88 -11.96
N THR A 44 26.36 -27.48 -11.47
CA THR A 44 26.51 -26.33 -10.57
C THR A 44 26.11 -25.02 -11.26
N LEU A 45 26.49 -24.83 -12.52
CA LEU A 45 26.13 -23.66 -13.31
C LEU A 45 24.63 -23.63 -13.63
N GLU A 46 24.04 -24.78 -13.97
CA GLU A 46 22.61 -24.93 -14.20
C GLU A 46 21.82 -24.60 -12.93
N GLN A 47 22.16 -25.19 -11.78
CA GLN A 47 21.52 -24.87 -10.51
C GLN A 47 21.66 -23.38 -10.14
N ARG A 48 22.82 -22.77 -10.43
CA ARG A 48 23.01 -21.33 -10.23
C ARG A 48 22.11 -20.52 -11.15
N ASN A 49 21.98 -20.92 -12.41
CA ASN A 49 21.13 -20.27 -13.38
C ASN A 49 19.65 -20.36 -12.97
N GLU A 50 19.17 -21.54 -12.58
CA GLU A 50 17.80 -21.75 -12.10
C GLU A 50 17.48 -20.89 -10.87
N ARG A 51 18.41 -20.84 -9.89
CA ARG A 51 18.26 -19.98 -8.71
C ARG A 51 18.21 -18.51 -9.09
N GLN A 52 19.04 -18.07 -10.03
CA GLN A 52 19.04 -16.69 -10.52
C GLN A 52 17.74 -16.37 -11.25
N ALA A 53 17.27 -17.25 -12.13
CA ALA A 53 16.00 -17.11 -12.85
C ALA A 53 14.82 -16.98 -11.87
N ALA A 54 14.75 -17.86 -10.87
CA ALA A 54 13.73 -17.78 -9.82
C ALA A 54 13.78 -16.45 -9.04
N THR A 55 15.00 -15.97 -8.73
CA THR A 55 15.20 -14.68 -8.06
C THR A 55 14.75 -13.51 -8.92
N ILE A 56 15.08 -13.51 -10.22
CA ILE A 56 14.67 -12.48 -11.18
C ILE A 56 13.14 -12.44 -11.30
N VAL A 57 12.49 -13.61 -11.42
CA VAL A 57 11.02 -13.69 -11.51
C VAL A 57 10.38 -13.14 -10.24
N ARG A 58 10.89 -13.51 -9.06
CA ARG A 58 10.40 -13.00 -7.78
C ARG A 58 10.55 -11.49 -7.68
N LEU A 59 11.75 -10.96 -7.93
CA LEU A 59 12.03 -9.54 -7.81
C LEU A 59 11.27 -8.72 -8.88
N GLY A 60 11.14 -9.26 -10.09
CA GLY A 60 10.33 -8.67 -11.14
C GLY A 60 8.85 -8.57 -10.76
N GLY A 61 8.30 -9.62 -10.15
CA GLY A 61 6.95 -9.60 -9.60
C GLY A 61 6.77 -8.54 -8.51
N GLU A 62 7.72 -8.46 -7.56
CA GLU A 62 7.67 -7.48 -6.47
C GLU A 62 7.77 -6.04 -6.98
N VAL A 63 8.65 -5.76 -7.94
CA VAL A 63 8.75 -4.45 -8.60
C VAL A 63 7.49 -4.12 -9.40
N ALA A 64 6.87 -5.10 -10.07
CA ALA A 64 5.63 -4.88 -10.80
C ALA A 64 4.48 -4.48 -9.86
N THR A 65 4.33 -5.19 -8.73
CA THR A 65 3.36 -4.84 -7.68
C THR A 65 3.65 -3.45 -7.12
N GLN A 66 4.90 -3.15 -6.77
CA GLN A 66 5.30 -1.85 -6.25
C GLN A 66 5.00 -0.70 -7.23
N ARG A 67 5.15 -0.93 -8.54
CA ARG A 67 4.79 0.06 -9.57
C ARG A 67 3.28 0.23 -9.68
N ALA A 68 2.50 -0.84 -9.61
CA ALA A 68 1.04 -0.76 -9.63
C ALA A 68 0.51 0.04 -8.42
N ASP A 69 1.06 -0.23 -7.22
CA ASP A 69 0.70 0.50 -6.00
C ASP A 69 1.06 1.99 -6.10
N GLN A 70 2.26 2.30 -6.60
CA GLN A 70 2.67 3.69 -6.83
C GLN A 70 1.76 4.41 -7.83
N LEU A 71 1.37 3.75 -8.92
CA LEU A 71 0.46 4.34 -9.92
C LEU A 71 -0.92 4.61 -9.31
N SER A 72 -1.44 3.66 -8.53
CA SER A 72 -2.72 3.78 -7.81
C SER A 72 -2.70 4.96 -6.81
N LEU A 73 -1.59 5.12 -6.07
CA LEU A 73 -1.41 6.27 -5.17
C LEU A 73 -1.36 7.60 -5.93
N GLN A 74 -0.65 7.66 -7.07
CA GLN A 74 -0.61 8.86 -7.90
C GLN A 74 -1.99 9.21 -8.45
N GLN A 75 -2.76 8.23 -8.93
CA GLN A 75 -4.13 8.44 -9.39
C GLN A 75 -5.05 8.93 -8.26
N THR A 76 -4.96 8.30 -7.09
CA THR A 76 -5.77 8.70 -5.94
C THR A 76 -5.44 10.14 -5.50
N THR A 77 -4.17 10.52 -5.49
CA THR A 77 -3.79 11.89 -5.14
C THR A 77 -4.25 12.90 -6.20
N SER A 78 -4.12 12.60 -7.49
CA SER A 78 -4.64 13.48 -8.55
C SER A 78 -6.17 13.66 -8.45
N ASP A 79 -6.90 12.57 -8.20
CA ASP A 79 -8.35 12.60 -8.06
C ASP A 79 -8.78 13.44 -6.85
N LEU A 80 -8.10 13.27 -5.71
CA LEU A 80 -8.33 14.08 -4.51
C LEU A 80 -8.04 15.56 -4.76
N HIS A 81 -6.96 15.89 -5.46
CA HIS A 81 -6.64 17.27 -5.83
C HIS A 81 -7.72 17.89 -6.73
N GLN A 82 -8.21 17.14 -7.72
CA GLN A 82 -9.27 17.60 -8.62
C GLN A 82 -10.62 17.76 -7.89
N ALA A 83 -10.98 16.80 -7.03
CA ALA A 83 -12.18 16.88 -6.21
C ALA A 83 -12.13 18.10 -5.29
N HIS A 84 -10.99 18.33 -4.62
CA HIS A 84 -10.81 19.49 -3.76
C HIS A 84 -10.89 20.80 -4.56
N ALA A 85 -10.25 20.90 -5.73
CA ALA A 85 -10.35 22.08 -6.59
C ALA A 85 -11.81 22.36 -7.01
N THR A 86 -12.55 21.32 -7.37
CA THR A 86 -13.96 21.41 -7.76
C THR A 86 -14.83 21.86 -6.58
N ASP A 87 -14.62 21.32 -5.40
CA ASP A 87 -15.37 21.71 -4.20
C ASP A 87 -15.10 23.15 -3.79
N GLN A 88 -13.85 23.61 -3.93
CA GLN A 88 -13.51 25.00 -3.66
C GLN A 88 -14.18 25.95 -4.65
N LEU A 89 -14.25 25.58 -5.93
CA LEU A 89 -14.99 26.33 -6.93
C LEU A 89 -16.49 26.35 -6.62
N LYS A 90 -17.09 25.21 -6.28
CA LYS A 90 -18.50 25.12 -5.89
C LYS A 90 -18.82 25.93 -4.64
N LYS A 91 -17.94 25.94 -3.64
CA LYS A 91 -18.10 26.77 -2.43
C LYS A 91 -18.04 28.25 -2.77
N LYS A 92 -17.05 28.68 -3.56
CA LYS A 92 -16.94 30.07 -4.03
C LYS A 92 -18.15 30.49 -4.86
N GLU A 93 -18.64 29.61 -5.72
CA GLU A 93 -19.80 29.87 -6.56
C GLU A 93 -21.08 30.00 -5.74
N ARG A 94 -21.29 29.10 -4.77
CA ARG A 94 -22.39 29.19 -3.82
C ARG A 94 -22.31 30.50 -3.02
N GLN A 95 -21.11 30.86 -2.55
CA GLN A 95 -20.90 32.10 -1.83
C GLN A 95 -21.14 33.37 -2.67
N ARG A 96 -20.85 33.33 -3.98
CA ARG A 96 -21.19 34.40 -4.92
C ARG A 96 -22.69 34.49 -5.21
N HIS A 97 -23.40 33.37 -5.19
CA HIS A 97 -24.84 33.27 -5.46
C HIS A 97 -25.73 33.32 -4.22
N ASP A 98 -25.16 33.41 -3.01
CA ASP A 98 -25.85 33.64 -1.73
C ASP A 98 -25.71 35.10 -1.19
N PRO A 99 -25.83 36.19 -1.99
CA PRO A 99 -25.98 37.53 -1.41
C PRO A 99 -27.20 37.69 -0.47
N PRO A 100 -28.34 36.96 -0.58
CA PRO A 100 -29.38 37.09 0.42
C PRO A 100 -28.91 36.68 1.82
N LEU A 101 -28.04 35.67 1.97
CA LEU A 101 -27.62 35.20 3.30
C LEU A 101 -26.76 36.23 4.06
N GLN A 102 -25.94 37.01 3.34
CA GLN A 102 -25.27 38.18 3.91
C GLN A 102 -26.29 39.25 4.33
N SER A 103 -27.29 39.53 3.50
CA SER A 103 -28.33 40.52 3.85
C SER A 103 -29.17 40.13 5.08
N TRP A 104 -29.40 38.84 5.32
CA TRP A 104 -30.04 38.32 6.53
C TRP A 104 -29.15 38.45 7.77
N ALA A 105 -27.83 38.34 7.61
CA ALA A 105 -26.87 38.49 8.72
C ALA A 105 -26.59 39.96 9.06
N ASP A 106 -26.62 40.85 8.07
CA ASP A 106 -26.50 42.30 8.25
C ASP A 106 -27.81 42.97 8.68
N GLN A 107 -28.96 42.28 8.54
CA GLN A 107 -30.22 42.77 9.07
C GLN A 107 -30.15 42.79 10.61
N PRO A 108 -30.35 43.95 11.26
CA PRO A 108 -30.32 44.02 12.71
C PRO A 108 -31.38 43.07 13.26
N LEU A 109 -30.97 42.22 14.21
CA LEU A 109 -31.86 41.22 14.82
C LEU A 109 -33.23 41.86 15.13
N PRO A 110 -34.33 41.27 14.65
CA PRO A 110 -35.65 41.85 14.85
C PRO A 110 -35.88 42.06 16.34
N ASP A 111 -36.54 43.16 16.70
CA ASP A 111 -36.71 43.58 18.10
C ASP A 111 -37.26 42.46 19.01
N ALA A 112 -38.02 41.51 18.44
CA ALA A 112 -38.46 40.30 19.12
C ALA A 112 -37.31 39.45 19.71
N ALA A 113 -36.22 39.25 18.95
CA ALA A 113 -35.04 38.51 19.41
C ALA A 113 -34.22 39.34 20.42
N ARG A 114 -34.16 40.66 20.23
CA ARG A 114 -33.47 41.59 21.14
C ARG A 114 -34.16 41.64 22.52
N ARG A 115 -35.49 41.64 22.55
CA ARG A 115 -36.31 41.52 23.78
C ARG A 115 -36.18 40.17 24.48
N LEU A 116 -35.79 39.11 23.75
CA LEU A 116 -35.53 37.80 24.36
C LEU A 116 -34.17 37.76 25.07
N HIS A 117 -33.17 38.47 24.51
CA HIS A 117 -31.83 38.61 25.09
C HIS A 117 -31.75 39.63 26.23
N GLN A 118 -32.70 40.56 26.32
CA GLN A 118 -32.92 41.36 27.52
C GLN A 118 -33.50 40.46 28.62
N ARG A 119 -32.63 39.68 29.28
CA ARG A 119 -32.96 38.94 30.50
C ARG A 119 -33.24 39.97 31.60
N PRO A 120 -34.48 40.12 32.10
CA PRO A 120 -34.68 40.80 33.37
C PRO A 120 -33.95 40.00 34.45
N THR A 121 -33.33 40.69 35.41
CA THR A 121 -32.77 40.08 36.62
C THR A 121 -33.92 39.53 37.47
N ILE A 122 -34.37 38.33 37.13
CA ILE A 122 -35.39 37.62 37.90
C ILE A 122 -34.72 37.08 39.15
N THR A 123 -34.78 37.86 40.23
CA THR A 123 -34.26 37.43 41.53
C THR A 123 -35.28 36.52 42.20
N GLY A 124 -35.01 35.22 42.18
CA GLY A 124 -35.77 34.19 42.92
C GLY A 124 -37.04 33.67 42.23
N ALA A 125 -37.49 32.49 42.68
CA ALA A 125 -38.58 31.73 42.06
C ALA A 125 -39.95 32.45 42.08
N ALA A 126 -40.20 33.31 43.08
CA ALA A 126 -41.42 34.12 43.13
C ALA A 126 -41.47 35.19 42.02
N GLY A 127 -40.32 35.81 41.72
CA GLY A 127 -40.20 36.78 40.61
C GLY A 127 -40.41 36.14 39.24
N TYR A 128 -39.99 34.87 39.07
CA TYR A 128 -40.18 34.13 37.82
C TYR A 128 -41.66 33.88 37.54
N ARG A 129 -42.43 33.52 38.58
CA ARG A 129 -43.86 33.22 38.46
C ARG A 129 -44.69 34.46 38.13
N GLN A 130 -44.35 35.61 38.71
CA GLN A 130 -44.99 36.91 38.44
C GLN A 130 -44.74 37.41 37.01
N TRP A 131 -43.54 37.17 36.48
CA TRP A 131 -43.17 37.56 35.11
C TRP A 131 -43.88 36.72 34.05
N LEU A 132 -44.06 35.41 34.29
CA LEU A 132 -44.85 34.55 33.42
C LEU A 132 -46.33 34.97 33.38
N SER A 133 -46.94 35.25 34.54
CA SER A 133 -48.35 35.64 34.60
C SER A 133 -48.65 37.02 34.01
N SER A 134 -47.65 37.91 33.91
CA SER A 134 -47.79 39.21 33.25
C SER A 134 -47.54 39.15 31.73
N ARG A 135 -46.78 38.17 31.24
CA ARG A 135 -46.60 37.93 29.80
C ARG A 135 -47.79 37.26 29.13
N ASP A 136 -48.58 36.48 29.88
CA ASP A 136 -49.78 35.79 29.38
C ASP A 136 -51.05 36.68 29.44
N ALA A 137 -50.91 37.92 29.91
CA ALA A 137 -51.97 38.92 29.83
C ALA A 137 -52.13 39.39 28.37
N LEU A 138 -52.98 38.67 27.63
CA LEU A 138 -53.46 39.03 26.30
C LEU A 138 -53.86 40.52 26.28
N HIS A 139 -53.28 41.25 25.31
CA HIS A 139 -53.59 42.65 25.06
C HIS A 139 -55.11 42.89 25.00
N ALA A 140 -55.63 43.68 25.94
CA ALA A 140 -56.95 44.30 25.78
C ALA A 140 -56.85 45.35 24.67
N GLN A 141 -57.52 45.06 23.55
CA GLN A 141 -57.75 45.94 22.40
C GLN A 141 -58.25 47.33 22.86
N PRO A 142 -57.56 48.44 22.56
CA PRO A 142 -58.10 49.77 22.81
C PRO A 142 -59.08 50.17 21.70
N GLY A 143 -60.36 50.26 22.07
CA GLY A 143 -61.34 51.23 21.54
C GLY A 143 -61.79 51.14 20.08
N SER A 144 -62.89 50.43 19.83
CA SER A 144 -63.85 50.81 18.78
C SER A 144 -65.04 51.51 19.44
N ALA A 145 -64.95 52.84 19.57
CA ALA A 145 -66.09 53.72 19.83
C ALA A 145 -66.34 54.52 18.54
N GLY A 146 -67.45 54.24 17.88
CA GLY A 146 -67.82 54.83 16.60
C GLY A 146 -69.17 54.32 16.13
N GLN A 147 -70.22 54.63 16.90
CA GLN A 147 -71.58 54.99 16.49
C GLN A 147 -72.46 55.26 17.71
#